data_AF-D9Q0X1-F1
#
_entry.id   AF-D9Q0X1-F1
#
_cell.length_a   1.000
_cell.length_b   1.000
_cell.length_c   1.000
_cell.angle_alpha   90.00
_cell.angle_beta   90.00
_cell.angle_gamma   90.00
#
_symmetry.space_group_name_H-M   'P 1'
#
loop_
_entity.id
_entity.type
_entity.pdbx_description
1 polymer ?
#
loop_
_entity_poly.entity_id
_entity_poly.type
_entity_poly.pdbx_seq_one_letter_code
_entity_poly.pdbx_strand_id
1 'polypeptide(L)'
;MCPRCGSKLVDDNGVLVCPNCGYIYDGNELSDGPEWRSLSNGNVKGVERASYSNDPLMHDLGIGNLRMSPARSRSPLMRVRNLRMRIGSSHPLLKGEAPLVNMFSIAKKAASAFELSDSAKDALGQVLHAYAERAKKPIGRDVNKVVAAALEKVVEVYNLSISKGEIESFFEIDDNDLWDGLKKLNDVGALDMLKVVVASEGQGRVLERSFTYINRIASSLSLPQQVVQDSLNFIRKSLGVAGKTPYGKKPEALAAAAVYLVARLNGYEISQSDVAKVVGIKESTVRKLYRFLMDNMVVVVDV
;
A
#
# COMPACT_ATOMS: atom_id res chain seq x y z
N MET A 1 -15.13 31.93 15.02
CA MET A 1 -16.48 32.50 14.79
C MET A 1 -16.42 33.99 15.07
N CYS A 2 -17.17 34.82 14.35
CA CYS A 2 -17.09 36.26 14.51
C CYS A 2 -17.73 36.74 15.84
N PRO A 3 -17.06 37.58 16.64
CA PRO A 3 -17.56 38.05 17.94
C PRO A 3 -18.80 38.95 17.83
N ARG A 4 -19.05 39.55 16.65
CA ARG A 4 -20.15 40.48 16.41
C ARG A 4 -21.40 39.84 15.79
N CYS A 5 -21.21 39.05 14.73
CA CYS A 5 -22.28 38.47 13.91
C CYS A 5 -22.54 36.99 14.21
N GLY A 6 -21.67 36.31 14.96
CA GLY A 6 -21.72 34.86 15.22
C GLY A 6 -21.44 33.96 14.01
N SER A 7 -21.31 34.51 12.80
CA SER A 7 -21.08 33.73 11.58
C SER A 7 -19.65 33.18 11.52
N LYS A 8 -19.46 32.18 10.64
CA LYS A 8 -18.13 31.65 10.32
C LYS A 8 -17.34 32.72 9.57
N LEU A 9 -16.07 32.91 9.97
CA LEU A 9 -15.13 33.78 9.29
C LEU A 9 -14.62 33.03 8.05
N VAL A 10 -14.39 33.77 6.97
CA VAL A 10 -13.82 33.26 5.72
C VAL A 10 -12.45 33.91 5.55
N ASP A 11 -11.46 33.12 5.14
CA ASP A 11 -10.13 33.64 4.83
C ASP A 11 -10.17 34.35 3.47
N ASP A 12 -9.78 35.62 3.47
CA ASP A 12 -9.60 36.45 2.29
C ASP A 12 -8.17 37.01 2.31
N ASN A 13 -7.28 36.33 1.59
CA ASN A 13 -5.87 36.71 1.42
C ASN A 13 -5.06 36.84 2.74
N GLY A 14 -5.25 35.90 3.67
CA GLY A 14 -4.50 35.85 4.93
C GLY A 14 -5.12 36.72 6.03
N VAL A 15 -6.36 37.15 5.83
CA VAL A 15 -7.14 37.92 6.78
C VAL A 15 -8.53 37.29 6.89
N LEU A 16 -8.95 36.97 8.12
CA LEU A 16 -10.26 36.40 8.37
C LEU A 16 -11.34 37.49 8.40
N VAL A 17 -12.31 37.40 7.48
CA VAL A 17 -13.41 38.38 7.33
C VAL A 17 -14.77 37.72 7.63
N CYS A 18 -15.64 38.38 8.40
CA CYS A 18 -17.07 37.99 8.52
C CYS A 18 -17.79 38.44 7.24
N PRO A 19 -18.32 37.53 6.40
CA PRO A 19 -19.04 37.90 5.17
C PRO A 19 -20.34 38.65 5.45
N ASN A 20 -20.89 38.55 6.68
CA ASN A 20 -22.16 39.17 7.05
C ASN A 20 -22.01 40.59 7.64
N CYS A 21 -20.92 40.90 8.35
CA CYS A 21 -20.76 42.20 9.02
C CYS A 21 -19.45 42.92 8.71
N GLY A 22 -18.58 42.34 7.86
CA GLY A 22 -17.31 42.94 7.48
C GLY A 22 -16.30 43.04 8.61
N TYR A 23 -16.52 42.35 9.74
CA TYR A 23 -15.55 42.32 10.84
C TYR A 23 -14.30 41.58 10.39
N ILE A 24 -13.17 42.27 10.44
CA ILE A 24 -11.85 41.76 10.13
C ILE A 24 -11.21 41.30 11.44
N TYR A 25 -10.78 40.04 11.47
CA TYR A 25 -10.02 39.49 12.57
C TYR A 25 -8.53 39.59 12.23
N ASP A 26 -7.86 40.55 12.87
CA ASP A 26 -6.44 40.91 12.66
C ASP A 26 -5.52 40.00 13.50
N GLY A 27 -5.77 38.69 13.45
CA GLY A 27 -4.85 37.70 13.97
C GLY A 27 -3.83 37.39 12.88
N ASN A 28 -2.54 37.55 13.16
CA ASN A 28 -1.48 37.04 12.29
C ASN A 28 -1.67 35.51 12.16
N GLU A 29 -2.38 35.09 11.12
CA GLU A 29 -2.45 33.68 10.76
C GLU A 29 -1.13 33.32 10.11
N LEU A 30 -0.30 32.60 10.86
CA LEU A 30 0.86 31.92 10.29
C LEU A 30 0.33 30.80 9.40
N SER A 31 0.57 30.90 8.11
CA SER A 31 0.36 29.78 7.19
C SER A 31 1.39 28.69 7.50
N ASP A 32 0.92 27.48 7.79
CA ASP A 32 1.78 26.29 7.90
C ASP A 32 2.33 25.83 6.53
N GLY A 33 1.87 26.44 5.44
CA GLY A 33 2.38 26.22 4.10
C GLY A 33 3.67 26.99 3.81
N PRO A 34 4.48 26.55 2.84
CA PRO A 34 5.66 27.31 2.42
C PRO A 34 5.25 28.70 1.94
N GLU A 35 5.86 29.75 2.50
CA GLU A 35 5.64 31.12 2.02
C GLU A 35 6.03 31.20 0.53
N TRP A 36 5.15 31.78 -0.28
CA TRP A 36 5.35 31.93 -1.73
C TRP A 36 6.49 32.90 -2.11
N ARG A 37 7.24 33.44 -1.14
CA ARG A 37 8.38 34.33 -1.40
C ARG A 37 9.58 33.52 -1.90
N SER A 38 9.82 33.58 -3.21
CA SER A 38 11.15 33.28 -3.77
C SER A 38 12.10 34.44 -3.46
N LEU A 39 13.17 34.18 -2.71
CA LEU A 39 14.16 35.21 -2.38
C LEU A 39 15.16 35.47 -3.53
N SER A 40 14.96 34.89 -4.72
CA SER A 40 15.92 34.97 -5.82
C SER A 40 15.27 35.29 -7.16
N ASN A 41 15.51 36.50 -7.67
CA ASN A 41 15.39 36.86 -9.09
C ASN A 41 16.50 36.23 -9.96
N GLY A 42 17.04 35.08 -9.54
CA GLY A 42 18.23 34.48 -10.13
C GLY A 42 18.18 32.97 -9.99
N ASN A 43 18.70 32.30 -11.01
CA ASN A 43 18.72 30.86 -11.21
C ASN A 43 19.54 30.14 -10.11
N VAL A 44 19.00 30.01 -8.89
CA VAL A 44 19.63 29.29 -7.78
C VAL A 44 18.79 28.09 -7.41
N LYS A 45 19.19 26.92 -7.91
CA LYS A 45 18.70 25.63 -7.41
C LYS A 45 19.03 25.54 -5.91
N GLY A 46 18.01 25.53 -5.04
CA GLY A 46 18.12 25.05 -3.66
C GLY A 46 18.21 26.08 -2.54
N VAL A 47 17.79 27.34 -2.74
CA VAL A 47 17.72 28.33 -1.62
C VAL A 47 16.36 28.36 -0.92
N GLU A 48 15.35 27.68 -1.46
CA GLU A 48 13.95 27.82 -1.01
C GLU A 48 13.53 26.82 0.08
N ARG A 49 14.45 25.98 0.58
CA ARG A 49 14.10 24.93 1.52
C ARG A 49 15.01 24.93 2.75
N ALA A 50 14.41 25.28 3.90
CA ALA A 50 15.04 25.11 5.21
C ALA A 50 15.21 23.63 5.60
N SER A 51 14.47 22.72 4.95
CA SER A 51 14.48 21.27 5.20
C SER A 51 14.52 20.45 3.90
N TYR A 52 14.99 19.21 4.00
CA TYR A 52 14.98 18.26 2.87
C TYR A 52 13.55 17.73 2.62
N SER A 53 13.25 17.22 1.42
CA SER A 53 12.04 16.40 1.23
C SER A 53 12.13 15.19 2.15
N ASN A 54 11.07 14.91 2.91
CA ASN A 54 10.94 13.63 3.57
C ASN A 54 10.79 12.56 2.48
N ASP A 55 11.73 11.61 2.43
CA ASP A 55 11.64 10.43 1.56
C ASP A 55 11.29 9.24 2.46
N PRO A 56 10.10 8.65 2.34
CA PRO A 56 9.66 7.55 3.20
C PRO A 56 10.46 6.27 2.97
N LEU A 57 11.26 6.20 1.90
CA LEU A 57 12.18 5.10 1.64
C LEU A 57 13.60 5.39 2.16
N MET A 58 13.76 6.35 3.06
CA MET A 58 14.98 6.58 3.83
C MET A 58 14.76 6.14 5.28
N HIS A 59 15.74 5.45 5.88
CA HIS A 59 15.63 4.93 7.24
C HIS A 59 15.30 5.95 8.34
N ASP A 60 15.66 7.22 8.14
CA ASP A 60 15.38 8.34 9.05
C ASP A 60 14.29 9.27 8.51
N LEU A 61 13.51 8.85 7.50
CA LEU A 61 12.52 9.66 6.79
C LEU A 61 13.08 10.94 6.14
N GLY A 62 14.41 11.09 6.07
CA GLY A 62 15.06 12.33 5.61
C GLY A 62 15.38 13.33 6.72
N ILE A 63 15.13 12.99 7.99
CA ILE A 63 15.46 13.79 9.17
C ILE A 63 16.94 13.59 9.52
N GLY A 64 17.83 14.01 8.63
CA GLY A 64 19.27 13.84 8.79
C GLY A 64 20.02 15.14 8.53
N ASN A 65 20.91 15.51 9.45
CA ASN A 65 21.75 16.70 9.31
C ASN A 65 22.79 16.46 8.19
N LEU A 66 22.64 17.11 7.03
CA LEU A 66 23.68 17.14 6.00
C LEU A 66 24.90 17.93 6.51
N ARG A 67 26.06 17.29 6.59
CA ARG A 67 27.34 18.02 6.61
C ARG A 67 27.75 18.33 5.18
N MET A 68 27.60 19.60 4.77
CA MET A 68 28.21 20.10 3.55
C MET A 68 29.73 19.96 3.64
N SER A 69 30.31 19.10 2.80
CA SER A 69 31.77 19.04 2.64
C SER A 69 32.17 20.11 1.63
N PRO A 70 33.11 21.03 1.94
CA PRO A 70 33.51 22.06 1.00
C PRO A 70 34.17 21.45 -0.25
N ALA A 71 34.02 22.13 -1.38
CA ALA A 71 34.58 21.69 -2.66
C ALA A 71 36.11 21.53 -2.58
N ARG A 72 36.59 20.39 -3.10
CA ARG A 72 38.00 19.97 -3.12
C ARG A 72 38.91 21.07 -3.71
N SER A 73 39.88 21.58 -2.94
CA SER A 73 40.94 22.43 -3.50
C SER A 73 41.96 21.60 -4.31
N ARG A 74 42.66 22.26 -5.24
CA ARG A 74 43.54 21.67 -6.26
C ARG A 74 45.01 21.49 -5.83
N SER A 75 45.40 21.82 -4.58
CA SER A 75 46.81 21.83 -4.18
C SER A 75 47.34 20.52 -3.58
N PRO A 76 48.65 20.20 -3.65
CA PRO A 76 49.23 18.93 -3.18
C PRO A 76 49.10 18.67 -1.67
N LEU A 77 48.89 19.69 -0.83
CA LEU A 77 48.49 19.54 0.58
C LEU A 77 47.13 18.85 0.73
N MET A 78 46.27 18.93 -0.30
CA MET A 78 45.06 18.12 -0.37
C MET A 78 45.34 16.65 -0.62
N ARG A 79 46.58 16.17 -0.81
CA ARG A 79 46.89 14.73 -0.99
C ARG A 79 46.92 13.93 0.33
N VAL A 80 46.97 14.63 1.47
CA VAL A 80 46.52 14.09 2.79
C VAL A 80 45.01 13.75 2.77
N ARG A 81 44.31 14.06 1.65
CA ARG A 81 43.01 13.54 1.18
C ARG A 81 42.70 12.11 1.62
N ASN A 82 43.66 11.18 1.61
CA ASN A 82 43.30 9.75 1.68
C ASN A 82 43.30 9.12 3.08
N LEU A 83 43.82 9.78 4.13
CA LEU A 83 43.61 9.30 5.51
C LEU A 83 42.23 9.72 6.07
N ARG A 84 41.61 10.72 5.44
CA ARG A 84 40.25 11.23 5.73
C ARG A 84 39.15 10.42 5.04
N MET A 85 39.50 9.44 4.19
CA MET A 85 38.59 8.56 3.45
C MET A 85 38.02 7.40 4.29
N ARG A 86 37.91 7.55 5.62
CA ARG A 86 37.12 6.65 6.50
C ARG A 86 35.64 7.04 6.60
N ILE A 87 35.23 8.14 5.97
CA ILE A 87 33.88 8.68 6.04
C ILE A 87 33.21 8.44 4.69
N GLY A 88 32.89 7.17 4.43
CA GLY A 88 32.23 6.70 3.22
C GLY A 88 30.71 6.58 3.38
N SER A 89 30.09 7.46 4.15
CA SER A 89 28.65 7.64 4.18
C SER A 89 28.35 9.13 4.32
N SER A 90 27.41 9.64 3.51
CA SER A 90 26.95 11.04 3.57
C SER A 90 26.34 11.40 4.94
N HIS A 91 26.07 10.41 5.78
CA HIS A 91 25.59 10.54 7.15
C HIS A 91 26.44 9.69 8.12
N PRO A 92 26.83 10.22 9.29
CA PRO A 92 27.39 9.40 10.36
C PRO A 92 26.30 8.47 10.90
N LEU A 93 26.37 7.19 10.53
CA LEU A 93 25.43 6.18 11.00
C LEU A 93 25.73 5.83 12.47
N LEU A 94 24.71 5.75 13.31
CA LEU A 94 24.86 5.16 14.64
C LEU A 94 25.17 3.67 14.50
N LYS A 95 25.78 3.13 15.54
CA LYS A 95 26.12 1.71 15.64
C LYS A 95 24.82 0.89 15.70
N GLY A 96 24.41 0.34 14.56
CA GLY A 96 23.17 -0.44 14.42
C GLY A 96 22.28 -0.03 13.25
N GLU A 97 22.51 1.13 12.64
CA GLU A 97 21.67 1.66 11.54
C GLU A 97 22.07 1.14 10.16
N ALA A 98 23.30 0.66 10.00
CA ALA A 98 23.79 0.07 8.75
C ALA A 98 22.85 -0.99 8.11
N PRO A 99 22.28 -1.96 8.86
CA PRO A 99 21.29 -2.89 8.30
C PRO A 99 20.00 -2.21 7.84
N LEU A 100 19.54 -1.16 8.53
CA LEU A 100 18.36 -0.40 8.14
C LEU A 100 18.61 0.36 6.84
N VAL A 101 19.75 1.05 6.74
CA VAL A 101 20.16 1.73 5.51
C VAL A 101 20.19 0.77 4.34
N ASN A 102 20.72 -0.45 4.54
CA ASN A 102 20.73 -1.47 3.49
C ASN A 102 19.30 -1.85 3.08
N MET A 103 18.42 -2.14 4.04
CA MET A 103 17.00 -2.46 3.79
C MET A 103 16.28 -1.40 2.96
N PHE A 104 16.39 -0.14 3.37
CA PHE A 104 15.76 0.98 2.68
C PHE A 104 16.39 1.26 1.32
N SER A 105 17.70 1.04 1.17
CA SER A 105 18.36 1.15 -0.14
C SER A 105 17.87 0.10 -1.15
N ILE A 106 17.62 -1.12 -0.68
CA ILE A 106 17.06 -2.21 -1.48
C ILE A 106 15.61 -1.90 -1.85
N ALA A 107 14.81 -1.44 -0.87
CA ALA A 107 13.43 -1.02 -1.10
C ALA A 107 13.35 0.12 -2.13
N LYS A 108 14.26 1.10 -2.07
CA LYS A 108 14.34 2.19 -3.05
C LYS A 108 14.70 1.70 -4.45
N LYS A 109 15.62 0.75 -4.58
CA LYS A 109 15.95 0.10 -5.86
C LYS A 109 14.76 -0.64 -6.44
N ALA A 110 14.04 -1.41 -5.61
CA ALA A 110 12.82 -2.11 -6.03
C ALA A 110 11.74 -1.11 -6.44
N ALA A 111 11.55 -0.04 -5.66
CA ALA A 111 10.58 1.01 -5.96
C ALA A 111 10.82 1.70 -7.30
N SER A 112 12.09 1.93 -7.65
CA SER A 112 12.45 2.46 -8.96
C SER A 112 12.32 1.44 -10.09
N ALA A 113 12.63 0.16 -9.85
CA ALA A 113 12.58 -0.88 -10.87
C ALA A 113 11.14 -1.20 -11.30
N PHE A 114 10.20 -1.17 -10.35
CA PHE A 114 8.77 -1.41 -10.59
C PHE A 114 7.97 -0.13 -10.83
N GLU A 115 8.63 1.04 -10.92
CA GLU A 115 8.00 2.35 -11.15
C GLU A 115 6.78 2.62 -10.25
N LEU A 116 6.91 2.34 -8.94
CA LEU A 116 5.80 2.52 -8.01
C LEU A 116 5.34 3.98 -7.93
N SER A 117 4.03 4.17 -7.77
CA SER A 117 3.43 5.48 -7.46
C SER A 117 3.89 5.99 -6.10
N ASP A 118 3.87 7.32 -5.89
CA ASP A 118 4.36 7.90 -4.65
C ASP A 118 3.54 7.43 -3.43
N SER A 119 2.22 7.29 -3.56
CA SER A 119 1.38 6.70 -2.51
C SER A 119 1.80 5.26 -2.13
N ALA A 120 2.23 4.46 -3.12
CA ALA A 120 2.68 3.09 -2.87
C ALA A 120 4.10 3.06 -2.26
N LYS A 121 4.97 4.00 -2.64
CA LYS A 121 6.28 4.20 -1.98
C LYS A 121 6.12 4.59 -0.52
N ASP A 122 5.19 5.49 -0.23
CA ASP A 122 4.87 5.93 1.13
C ASP A 122 4.39 4.75 1.99
N ALA A 123 3.46 3.95 1.46
CA ALA A 123 2.96 2.76 2.15
C ALA A 123 4.06 1.71 2.39
N LEU A 124 4.93 1.48 1.40
CA LEU A 124 6.07 0.58 1.54
C LEU A 124 7.03 1.07 2.63
N GLY A 125 7.37 2.36 2.61
CA GLY A 125 8.19 3.01 3.62
C GLY A 125 7.59 2.85 5.02
N GLN A 126 6.31 3.18 5.20
CA GLN A 126 5.62 3.06 6.48
C GLN A 126 5.64 1.63 7.03
N VAL A 127 5.44 0.62 6.19
CA VAL A 127 5.52 -0.80 6.62
C VAL A 127 6.92 -1.15 7.09
N LEU A 128 7.95 -0.71 6.37
CA LEU A 128 9.34 -0.99 6.73
C LEU A 128 9.78 -0.24 7.99
N HIS A 129 9.34 1.00 8.20
CA HIS A 129 9.56 1.73 9.44
C HIS A 129 8.86 1.04 10.62
N ALA A 130 7.59 0.66 10.47
CA ALA A 130 6.87 -0.08 11.50
C ALA A 130 7.54 -1.42 11.84
N TYR A 131 8.09 -2.11 10.83
CA TYR A 131 8.88 -3.32 11.06
C TYR A 131 10.17 -3.00 11.81
N ALA A 132 10.92 -1.97 11.40
CA ALA A 132 12.18 -1.57 12.03
C ALA A 132 12.02 -1.20 13.51
N GLU A 133 10.96 -0.46 13.86
CA GLU A 133 10.69 -0.03 15.24
C GLU A 133 10.27 -1.19 16.15
N ARG A 134 9.48 -2.13 15.63
CA ARG A 134 8.89 -3.21 16.43
C ARG A 134 9.72 -4.50 16.41
N ALA A 135 10.64 -4.64 15.46
CA ALA A 135 11.51 -5.80 15.38
C ALA A 135 12.53 -5.82 16.53
N LYS A 136 12.42 -6.83 17.40
CA LYS A 136 13.36 -7.06 18.51
C LYS A 136 14.70 -7.65 18.08
N LYS A 137 14.81 -8.15 16.83
CA LYS A 137 16.00 -8.85 16.32
C LYS A 137 16.74 -7.98 15.31
N PRO A 138 18.08 -8.08 15.24
CA PRO A 138 18.86 -7.36 14.23
C PRO A 138 18.46 -7.80 12.83
N ILE A 139 18.20 -6.82 11.97
CA ILE A 139 17.76 -6.96 10.58
C ILE A 139 18.97 -7.39 9.74
N GLY A 140 19.35 -8.66 9.84
CA GLY A 140 20.60 -9.16 9.26
C GLY A 140 20.40 -9.86 7.92
N ARG A 141 19.98 -11.14 7.98
CA ARG A 141 19.97 -12.02 6.82
C ARG A 141 18.67 -11.93 6.00
N ASP A 142 17.61 -11.44 6.61
CA ASP A 142 16.25 -11.58 6.08
C ASP A 142 15.75 -10.32 5.35
N VAL A 143 16.67 -9.40 5.03
CA VAL A 143 16.32 -8.08 4.46
C VAL A 143 15.57 -8.23 3.15
N ASN A 144 16.08 -9.03 2.21
CA ASN A 144 15.43 -9.22 0.92
C ASN A 144 14.05 -9.86 1.08
N LYS A 145 13.92 -10.84 1.99
CA LYS A 145 12.64 -11.53 2.26
C LYS A 145 11.58 -10.57 2.79
N VAL A 146 11.97 -9.72 3.74
CA VAL A 146 11.06 -8.74 4.37
C VAL A 146 10.65 -7.67 3.36
N VAL A 147 11.59 -7.13 2.58
CA VAL A 147 11.30 -6.11 1.57
C VAL A 147 10.43 -6.67 0.45
N ALA A 148 10.72 -7.88 -0.03
CA ALA A 148 9.91 -8.55 -1.05
C ALA A 148 8.46 -8.79 -0.56
N ALA A 149 8.29 -9.29 0.66
CA ALA A 149 6.97 -9.52 1.25
C ALA A 149 6.20 -8.21 1.52
N ALA A 150 6.89 -7.15 1.94
CA ALA A 150 6.29 -5.83 2.12
C ALA A 150 5.82 -5.25 0.76
N LEU A 151 6.65 -5.38 -0.27
CA LEU A 151 6.32 -4.95 -1.63
C LEU A 151 5.15 -5.73 -2.20
N GLU A 152 5.13 -7.05 -2.08
CA GLU A 152 4.00 -7.90 -2.49
C GLU A 152 2.70 -7.41 -1.84
N LYS A 153 2.75 -7.09 -0.53
CA LYS A 153 1.55 -6.63 0.16
C LYS A 153 1.09 -5.25 -0.28
N VAL A 154 2.02 -4.33 -0.58
CA VAL A 154 1.70 -3.01 -1.13
C VAL A 154 1.10 -3.15 -2.53
N VAL A 155 1.72 -3.95 -3.41
CA VAL A 155 1.17 -4.28 -4.74
C VAL A 155 -0.24 -4.83 -4.63
N GLU A 156 -0.47 -5.73 -3.66
CA GLU A 156 -1.77 -6.29 -3.38
C GLU A 156 -2.77 -5.21 -2.90
N VAL A 157 -2.38 -4.28 -2.04
CA VAL A 157 -3.30 -3.25 -1.51
C VAL A 157 -3.66 -2.20 -2.57
N TYR A 158 -2.70 -1.80 -3.40
CA TYR A 158 -2.88 -0.80 -4.45
C TYR A 158 -3.31 -1.38 -5.81
N ASN A 159 -3.54 -2.70 -5.89
CA ASN A 159 -3.90 -3.42 -7.13
C ASN A 159 -2.97 -3.09 -8.31
N LEU A 160 -1.65 -3.04 -8.05
CA LEU A 160 -0.66 -2.78 -9.11
C LEU A 160 -0.52 -4.01 -10.01
N SER A 161 -0.28 -3.79 -11.30
CA SER A 161 -0.12 -4.84 -12.32
C SER A 161 1.26 -5.50 -12.30
N ILE A 162 1.75 -5.84 -11.11
CA ILE A 162 3.06 -6.47 -10.90
C ILE A 162 2.78 -7.91 -10.47
N SER A 163 3.35 -8.88 -11.20
CA SER A 163 3.14 -10.28 -10.88
C SER A 163 4.06 -10.74 -9.75
N LYS A 164 3.61 -11.74 -8.98
CA LYS A 164 4.41 -12.30 -7.89
C LYS A 164 5.76 -12.87 -8.38
N GLY A 165 5.78 -13.50 -9.56
CA GLY A 165 7.00 -14.04 -10.16
C GLY A 165 8.02 -12.97 -10.55
N GLU A 166 7.57 -11.78 -10.96
CA GLU A 166 8.48 -10.64 -11.21
C GLU A 166 9.18 -10.20 -9.92
N ILE A 167 8.48 -10.19 -8.79
CA ILE A 167 9.06 -9.87 -7.49
C ILE A 167 10.09 -10.93 -7.08
N GLU A 168 9.75 -12.22 -7.20
CA GLU A 168 10.64 -13.34 -6.88
C GLU A 168 11.94 -13.29 -7.69
N SER A 169 11.84 -13.06 -9.01
CA SER A 169 12.99 -12.93 -9.89
C SER A 169 13.85 -11.70 -9.60
N PHE A 170 13.25 -10.57 -9.21
CA PHE A 170 14.00 -9.36 -8.87
C PHE A 170 14.82 -9.51 -7.59
N PHE A 171 14.26 -10.18 -6.58
CA PHE A 171 14.92 -10.35 -5.28
C PHE A 171 15.76 -11.63 -5.17
N GLU A 172 15.70 -12.53 -6.16
CA GLU A 172 16.33 -13.85 -6.17
C GLU A 172 15.86 -14.71 -4.98
N ILE A 173 14.53 -14.81 -4.79
CA ILE A 173 13.90 -15.46 -3.64
C ILE A 173 12.88 -16.53 -4.09
N ASP A 174 12.82 -17.62 -3.33
CA ASP A 174 11.79 -18.66 -3.50
C ASP A 174 10.47 -18.35 -2.77
N ASP A 175 9.39 -18.98 -3.21
CA ASP A 175 8.04 -18.91 -2.62
C ASP A 175 8.00 -19.07 -1.08
N ASN A 176 8.80 -20.00 -0.55
CA ASN A 176 8.90 -20.27 0.89
C ASN A 176 9.54 -19.13 1.68
N ASP A 177 10.52 -18.47 1.08
CA ASP A 177 11.25 -17.38 1.71
C ASP A 177 10.42 -16.09 1.72
N LEU A 178 9.63 -15.88 0.67
CA LEU A 178 8.63 -14.83 0.62
C LEU A 178 7.54 -15.05 1.69
N TRP A 179 7.09 -16.29 1.88
CA TRP A 179 6.19 -16.65 2.98
C TRP A 179 6.82 -16.41 4.37
N ASP A 180 8.09 -16.75 4.56
CA ASP A 180 8.82 -16.48 5.81
C ASP A 180 8.94 -14.96 6.10
N GLY A 181 9.19 -14.15 5.06
CA GLY A 181 9.16 -12.69 5.14
C GLY A 181 7.78 -12.15 5.58
N LEU A 182 6.71 -12.65 4.95
CA LEU A 182 5.34 -12.28 5.28
C LEU A 182 4.97 -12.68 6.71
N LYS A 183 5.42 -13.85 7.16
CA LYS A 183 5.21 -14.32 8.53
C LYS A 183 5.88 -13.38 9.54
N LYS A 184 7.12 -12.96 9.30
CA LYS A 184 7.84 -11.99 10.17
C LYS A 184 7.11 -10.66 10.26
N LEU A 185 6.60 -10.14 9.14
CA LEU A 185 5.84 -8.89 9.13
C LEU A 185 4.53 -9.01 9.94
N ASN A 186 3.87 -10.17 9.88
CA ASN A 186 2.66 -10.44 10.66
C ASN A 186 2.95 -10.63 12.15
N ASP A 187 4.00 -11.36 12.51
CA ASP A 187 4.39 -11.60 13.90
C ASP A 187 4.72 -10.28 14.62
N VAL A 188 5.23 -9.29 13.88
CA VAL A 188 5.55 -7.94 14.37
C VAL A 188 4.32 -7.00 14.32
N GLY A 189 3.27 -7.37 13.58
CA GLY A 189 2.09 -6.53 13.36
C GLY A 189 2.36 -5.30 12.48
N ALA A 190 3.44 -5.31 11.68
CA ALA A 190 3.79 -4.19 10.80
C ALA A 190 2.73 -3.93 9.72
N LEU A 191 1.98 -4.98 9.34
CA LEU A 191 0.90 -4.90 8.33
C LEU A 191 -0.40 -4.28 8.85
N ASP A 192 -0.52 -4.02 10.16
CA ASP A 192 -1.75 -3.43 10.71
C ASP A 192 -2.04 -2.04 10.15
N MET A 193 -1.00 -1.29 9.78
CA MET A 193 -1.14 0.03 9.15
C MET A 193 -1.81 -0.06 7.77
N LEU A 194 -1.49 -1.09 6.99
CA LEU A 194 -2.13 -1.34 5.69
C LEU A 194 -3.60 -1.77 5.85
N LYS A 195 -3.98 -2.37 6.99
CA LYS A 195 -5.37 -2.76 7.24
C LYS A 195 -6.30 -1.56 7.34
N VAL A 196 -5.80 -0.37 7.73
CA VAL A 196 -6.61 0.86 7.83
C VAL A 196 -7.03 1.34 6.44
N VAL A 197 -6.11 1.34 5.47
CA VAL A 197 -6.43 1.63 4.05
C VAL A 197 -7.35 0.56 3.44
N VAL A 198 -7.35 -0.66 4.01
CA VAL A 198 -8.24 -1.75 3.61
C VAL A 198 -9.61 -1.66 4.31
N ALA A 199 -9.76 -0.96 5.42
CA ALA A 199 -11.01 -0.97 6.19
C ALA A 199 -12.13 -0.14 5.53
N SER A 200 -11.80 0.94 4.82
CA SER A 200 -12.78 1.76 4.09
C SER A 200 -13.19 1.17 2.74
N GLU A 201 -12.34 0.36 2.10
CA GLU A 201 -12.54 -0.17 0.73
C GLU A 201 -12.50 -1.71 0.63
N GLY A 202 -12.37 -2.41 1.76
CA GLY A 202 -12.05 -3.84 1.77
C GLY A 202 -13.10 -4.72 1.11
N GLN A 203 -14.37 -4.32 1.16
CA GLN A 203 -15.43 -4.99 0.41
C GLN A 203 -15.29 -4.76 -1.10
N GLY A 204 -14.87 -3.57 -1.53
CA GLY A 204 -14.66 -3.20 -2.93
C GLY A 204 -13.57 -4.02 -3.61
N ARG A 205 -12.42 -4.22 -2.96
CA ARG A 205 -11.31 -5.02 -3.55
C ARG A 205 -11.63 -6.51 -3.67
N VAL A 206 -12.34 -7.06 -2.69
CA VAL A 206 -12.80 -8.47 -2.77
C VAL A 206 -13.76 -8.63 -3.95
N LEU A 207 -14.69 -7.69 -4.12
CA LEU A 207 -15.61 -7.67 -5.26
C LEU A 207 -14.87 -7.57 -6.61
N GLU A 208 -13.88 -6.68 -6.71
CA GLU A 208 -13.12 -6.46 -7.93
C GLU A 208 -12.29 -7.69 -8.34
N ARG A 209 -11.62 -8.34 -7.38
CA ARG A 209 -10.90 -9.60 -7.63
C ARG A 209 -11.85 -10.74 -7.98
N SER A 210 -12.94 -10.87 -7.24
CA SER A 210 -13.94 -11.89 -7.54
C SER A 210 -14.52 -11.68 -8.94
N PHE A 211 -14.71 -10.44 -9.40
CA PHE A 211 -15.19 -10.15 -10.76
C PHE A 211 -14.28 -10.70 -11.85
N THR A 212 -12.96 -10.54 -11.71
CA THR A 212 -11.99 -11.06 -12.70
C THR A 212 -12.10 -12.58 -12.84
N TYR A 213 -12.20 -13.29 -11.71
CA TYR A 213 -12.37 -14.75 -11.73
C TYR A 213 -13.75 -15.19 -12.23
N ILE A 214 -14.83 -14.48 -11.87
CA ILE A 214 -16.18 -14.76 -12.37
C ILE A 214 -16.20 -14.67 -13.89
N ASN A 215 -15.63 -13.61 -14.47
CA ASN A 215 -15.56 -13.47 -15.93
C ASN A 215 -14.76 -14.60 -16.57
N ARG A 216 -13.60 -14.96 -16.00
CA ARG A 216 -12.80 -16.09 -16.50
C ARG A 216 -13.60 -17.40 -16.52
N ILE A 217 -14.32 -17.69 -15.42
CA ILE A 217 -15.17 -18.88 -15.31
C ILE A 217 -16.29 -18.84 -16.35
N ALA A 218 -17.00 -17.71 -16.45
CA ALA A 218 -18.11 -17.55 -17.38
C ALA A 218 -17.67 -17.71 -18.83
N SER A 219 -16.53 -17.13 -19.22
CA SER A 219 -15.98 -17.30 -20.57
C SER A 219 -15.56 -18.74 -20.85
N SER A 220 -14.94 -19.42 -19.89
CA SER A 220 -14.47 -20.81 -20.08
C SER A 220 -15.60 -21.85 -20.16
N LEU A 221 -16.73 -21.58 -19.48
CA LEU A 221 -17.90 -22.47 -19.43
C LEU A 221 -19.04 -21.99 -20.34
N SER A 222 -18.79 -20.98 -21.18
CA SER A 222 -19.78 -20.39 -22.09
C SER A 222 -21.09 -19.98 -21.40
N LEU A 223 -20.98 -19.40 -20.20
CA LEU A 223 -22.13 -18.94 -19.43
C LEU A 223 -22.62 -17.57 -19.90
N PRO A 224 -23.94 -17.29 -19.83
CA PRO A 224 -24.47 -16.00 -20.23
C PRO A 224 -24.07 -14.90 -19.25
N GLN A 225 -24.08 -13.66 -19.74
CA GLN A 225 -23.76 -12.46 -18.95
C GLN A 225 -24.68 -12.28 -17.73
N GLN A 226 -25.91 -12.80 -17.80
CA GLN A 226 -26.86 -12.79 -16.66
C GLN A 226 -26.25 -13.48 -15.43
N VAL A 227 -25.66 -14.66 -15.60
CA VAL A 227 -25.02 -15.42 -14.51
C VAL A 227 -23.86 -14.63 -13.89
N VAL A 228 -23.11 -13.86 -14.68
CA VAL A 228 -22.03 -13.00 -14.19
C VAL A 228 -22.57 -11.89 -13.30
N GLN A 229 -23.62 -11.19 -13.75
CA GLN A 229 -24.24 -10.11 -12.98
C GLN A 229 -24.89 -10.62 -11.69
N ASP A 230 -25.59 -11.74 -11.78
CA ASP A 230 -26.24 -12.38 -10.62
C ASP A 230 -25.19 -12.86 -9.61
N SER A 231 -24.07 -13.43 -10.07
CA SER A 231 -22.96 -13.85 -9.21
C SER A 231 -22.32 -12.67 -8.48
N LEU A 232 -22.16 -11.53 -9.15
CA LEU A 232 -21.63 -10.31 -8.53
C LEU A 232 -22.60 -9.70 -7.52
N ASN A 233 -23.88 -9.60 -7.90
CA ASN A 233 -24.92 -9.10 -7.02
C ASN A 233 -25.05 -9.98 -5.79
N PHE A 234 -24.97 -11.30 -5.98
CA PHE A 234 -24.93 -12.28 -4.92
C PHE A 234 -23.76 -12.00 -3.98
N ILE A 235 -22.53 -11.91 -4.47
CA ILE A 235 -21.35 -11.62 -3.63
C ILE A 235 -21.50 -10.26 -2.93
N ARG A 236 -21.94 -9.20 -3.61
CA ARG A 236 -22.11 -7.87 -3.01
C ARG A 236 -23.12 -7.88 -1.87
N LYS A 237 -24.29 -8.51 -2.08
CA LYS A 237 -25.29 -8.70 -1.03
C LYS A 237 -24.72 -9.54 0.13
N SER A 238 -23.95 -10.59 -0.19
CA SER A 238 -23.31 -11.48 0.79
C SER A 238 -22.28 -10.78 1.68
N LEU A 239 -21.55 -9.80 1.16
CA LEU A 239 -20.60 -9.02 1.96
C LEU A 239 -21.29 -7.97 2.86
N GLY A 240 -22.51 -7.53 2.50
CA GLY A 240 -23.25 -6.50 3.23
C GLY A 240 -24.01 -7.00 4.47
N VAL A 241 -24.27 -8.31 4.58
CA VAL A 241 -24.99 -8.88 5.73
C VAL A 241 -24.06 -9.05 6.92
N ALA A 242 -24.46 -8.56 8.10
CA ALA A 242 -23.73 -8.63 9.37
C ALA A 242 -23.67 -10.05 10.00
N GLY A 243 -23.53 -11.08 9.16
CA GLY A 243 -23.34 -12.48 9.56
C GLY A 243 -21.86 -12.89 9.56
N LYS A 244 -21.59 -14.21 9.50
CA LYS A 244 -20.23 -14.73 9.26
C LYS A 244 -19.74 -14.23 7.90
N THR A 245 -19.01 -13.12 7.92
CA THR A 245 -18.44 -12.53 6.71
C THR A 245 -17.60 -13.56 5.97
N PRO A 246 -17.64 -13.63 4.63
CA PRO A 246 -16.66 -14.40 3.84
C PRO A 246 -15.22 -13.85 3.96
N TYR A 247 -15.01 -12.81 4.80
CA TYR A 247 -13.74 -12.22 5.14
C TYR A 247 -12.73 -13.28 5.59
N GLY A 248 -11.58 -13.33 4.91
CA GLY A 248 -10.53 -14.33 5.11
C GLY A 248 -10.57 -15.54 4.17
N LYS A 249 -11.58 -15.67 3.31
CA LYS A 249 -11.60 -16.70 2.25
C LYS A 249 -11.00 -16.14 0.96
N LYS A 250 -10.25 -16.98 0.24
CA LYS A 250 -9.63 -16.59 -1.04
C LYS A 250 -10.69 -16.12 -2.04
N PRO A 251 -10.49 -14.97 -2.74
CA PRO A 251 -11.47 -14.41 -3.67
C PRO A 251 -11.78 -15.36 -4.85
N GLU A 252 -10.79 -16.15 -5.27
CA GLU A 252 -10.88 -17.25 -6.22
C GLU A 252 -11.96 -18.28 -5.85
N ALA A 253 -11.90 -18.76 -4.62
CA ALA A 253 -12.77 -19.81 -4.15
C ALA A 253 -14.19 -19.27 -3.88
N LEU A 254 -14.29 -18.00 -3.47
CA LEU A 254 -15.56 -17.29 -3.35
C LEU A 254 -16.25 -17.12 -4.71
N ALA A 255 -15.50 -16.66 -5.73
CA ALA A 255 -15.99 -16.53 -7.10
C ALA A 255 -16.46 -17.88 -7.67
N ALA A 256 -15.65 -18.94 -7.52
CA ALA A 256 -16.00 -20.28 -7.95
C ALA A 256 -17.29 -20.80 -7.32
N ALA A 257 -17.45 -20.63 -6.01
CA ALA A 257 -18.64 -21.08 -5.31
C ALA A 257 -19.90 -20.26 -5.65
N ALA A 258 -19.75 -18.94 -5.85
CA ALA A 258 -20.84 -18.06 -6.27
C ALA A 258 -21.35 -18.40 -7.66
N VAL A 259 -20.45 -18.55 -8.65
CA VAL A 259 -20.83 -18.91 -10.03
C VAL A 259 -21.49 -20.28 -10.06
N TYR A 260 -20.95 -21.27 -9.34
CA TYR A 260 -21.55 -22.60 -9.26
C TYR A 260 -22.96 -22.58 -8.68
N LEU A 261 -23.21 -21.78 -7.62
CA LEU A 261 -24.53 -21.64 -7.02
C LEU A 261 -25.52 -20.98 -7.98
N VAL A 262 -25.17 -19.81 -8.54
CA VAL A 262 -26.04 -19.03 -9.44
C VAL A 262 -26.34 -19.79 -10.73
N ALA A 263 -25.34 -20.43 -11.32
CA ALA A 263 -25.54 -21.26 -12.50
C ALA A 263 -26.55 -22.39 -12.23
N ARG A 264 -26.43 -23.05 -11.07
CA ARG A 264 -27.35 -24.13 -10.68
C ARG A 264 -28.77 -23.62 -10.41
N LEU A 265 -28.91 -22.41 -9.86
CA LEU A 265 -30.21 -21.77 -9.65
C LEU A 265 -30.88 -21.40 -10.99
N ASN A 266 -30.09 -20.95 -11.96
CA ASN A 266 -30.57 -20.62 -13.31
C ASN A 266 -30.74 -21.86 -14.22
N GLY A 267 -30.59 -23.08 -13.68
CA GLY A 267 -30.81 -24.33 -14.41
C GLY A 267 -29.65 -24.80 -15.30
N TYR A 268 -28.46 -24.21 -15.17
CA TYR A 268 -27.27 -24.67 -15.89
C TYR A 268 -26.60 -25.84 -15.16
N GLU A 269 -26.39 -26.95 -15.87
CA GLU A 269 -25.69 -28.12 -15.35
C GLU A 269 -24.16 -27.93 -15.43
N ILE A 270 -23.58 -27.42 -14.35
CA ILE A 270 -22.13 -27.26 -14.21
C ILE A 270 -21.62 -28.20 -13.12
N SER A 271 -20.45 -28.82 -13.33
CA SER A 271 -19.80 -29.63 -12.30
C SER A 271 -18.90 -28.77 -11.40
N GLN A 272 -18.77 -29.16 -10.11
CA GLN A 272 -17.84 -28.51 -9.19
C GLN A 272 -16.39 -28.64 -9.65
N SER A 273 -16.05 -29.76 -10.30
CA SER A 273 -14.72 -30.02 -10.85
C SER A 273 -14.37 -29.07 -11.99
N ASP A 274 -15.31 -28.68 -12.84
CA ASP A 274 -15.01 -27.84 -14.00
C ASP A 274 -14.71 -26.40 -13.57
N VAL A 275 -15.52 -25.86 -12.66
CA VAL A 275 -15.25 -24.53 -12.06
C VAL A 275 -13.91 -24.53 -11.31
N ALA A 276 -13.60 -25.61 -10.58
CA ALA A 276 -12.37 -25.74 -9.83
C ALA A 276 -11.12 -25.77 -10.74
N LYS A 277 -11.20 -26.48 -11.88
CA LYS A 277 -10.11 -26.55 -12.87
C LYS A 277 -9.79 -25.19 -13.47
N VAL A 278 -10.81 -24.39 -13.82
CA VAL A 278 -10.62 -23.06 -14.41
C VAL A 278 -9.88 -22.13 -13.46
N VAL A 279 -10.18 -22.24 -12.16
CA VAL A 279 -9.56 -21.37 -11.15
C VAL A 279 -8.22 -21.90 -10.64
N GLY A 280 -7.95 -23.19 -10.80
CA GLY A 280 -6.73 -23.84 -10.29
C GLY A 280 -6.83 -24.21 -8.81
N ILE A 281 -8.04 -24.46 -8.29
CA ILE A 281 -8.29 -24.80 -6.88
C ILE A 281 -8.78 -26.23 -6.73
N LYS A 282 -8.63 -26.80 -5.52
CA LYS A 282 -9.16 -28.14 -5.22
C LYS A 282 -10.68 -28.11 -5.13
N GLU A 283 -11.35 -29.08 -5.73
CA GLU A 283 -12.82 -29.22 -5.71
C GLU A 283 -13.40 -29.22 -4.28
N SER A 284 -12.70 -29.85 -3.33
CA SER A 284 -13.10 -29.87 -1.92
C SER A 284 -13.20 -28.48 -1.30
N THR A 285 -12.44 -27.51 -1.80
CA THR A 285 -12.46 -26.10 -1.37
C THR A 285 -13.74 -25.42 -1.84
N VAL A 286 -14.11 -25.62 -3.11
CA VAL A 286 -15.37 -25.12 -3.70
C VAL A 286 -16.56 -25.69 -2.93
N ARG A 287 -16.55 -26.98 -2.62
CA ARG A 287 -17.63 -27.65 -1.88
C ARG A 287 -17.81 -27.10 -0.46
N LYS A 288 -16.72 -26.87 0.28
CA LYS A 288 -16.76 -26.27 1.63
C LYS A 288 -17.36 -24.87 1.60
N LEU A 289 -16.98 -24.07 0.60
CA LEU A 289 -17.49 -22.72 0.40
C LEU A 289 -18.95 -22.71 -0.04
N TYR A 290 -19.34 -23.59 -0.97
CA TYR A 290 -20.72 -23.76 -1.40
C TYR A 290 -21.65 -24.08 -0.22
N ARG A 291 -21.29 -25.05 0.63
CA ARG A 291 -22.06 -25.36 1.85
C ARG A 291 -22.16 -24.16 2.76
N PHE A 292 -21.05 -23.45 2.96
CA PHE A 292 -21.06 -22.23 3.76
C PHE A 292 -21.98 -21.14 3.20
N LEU A 293 -22.03 -20.97 1.88
CA LEU A 293 -22.92 -19.99 1.23
C LEU A 293 -24.38 -20.42 1.37
N MET A 294 -24.69 -21.71 1.24
CA MET A 294 -26.02 -22.27 1.48
C MET A 294 -26.48 -22.11 2.94
N ASP A 295 -25.62 -22.44 3.91
CA ASP A 295 -25.97 -22.48 5.34
C ASP A 295 -26.16 -21.08 5.94
N ASN A 296 -25.39 -20.09 5.49
CA ASN A 296 -25.40 -18.75 6.10
C ASN A 296 -26.27 -17.74 5.34
N MET A 297 -26.78 -18.08 4.16
CA MET A 297 -27.42 -17.09 3.28
C MET A 297 -28.78 -17.57 2.79
N VAL A 298 -29.73 -17.52 3.73
CA VAL A 298 -31.15 -17.64 3.47
C VAL A 298 -31.58 -16.44 2.61
N VAL A 299 -31.77 -16.72 1.32
CA VAL A 299 -32.69 -16.03 0.40
C VAL A 299 -32.34 -14.58 0.08
N VAL A 300 -31.64 -14.38 -1.04
CA VAL A 300 -31.96 -13.26 -1.95
C VAL A 300 -31.87 -13.76 -3.39
N VAL A 301 -32.79 -14.65 -3.74
CA VAL A 301 -33.14 -14.89 -5.14
C VAL A 301 -34.55 -14.32 -5.25
N ASP A 302 -34.66 -13.10 -5.75
CA ASP A 302 -35.95 -12.54 -6.13
C ASP A 302 -36.46 -13.39 -7.29
N VAL A 303 -37.52 -14.16 -7.03
CA VAL A 303 -38.34 -14.84 -8.05
C VAL A 303 -39.17 -13.80 -8.76
#